data_AF-A0A803R7T2-F1
#
_entry.id   AF-A0A803R7T2-F1
#
_cell.length_a   1.000
_cell.length_b   1.000
_cell.length_c   1.000
_cell.angle_alpha   90.00
_cell.angle_beta   90.00
_cell.angle_gamma   90.00
#
_symmetry.space_group_name_H-M   'P 1'
#
loop_
_entity.id
_entity.type
_entity.pdbx_description
1 polymer ?
#
loop_
_entity_poly.entity_id
_entity_poly.type
_entity_poly.pdbx_seq_one_letter_code
_entity_poly.pdbx_strand_id
1 'polypeptide(L)'
;MVVNTVLSVMAYDYPPHKLSVYLSDDGASELTFYALLEASEFSKKWLPFCNKFKIEPRSLEAYLTNNEASQPLDDHHGQWTSIKRLYEDMKTRIKSATKVGKISEMLRRTHKGFLEWDSVSRHYHLPIHTY
;
A
#
# COMPACT_ATOMS: atom_id res chain seq x y z
N MET A 1 8.85 -4.54 -2.85
CA MET A 1 8.10 -5.04 -1.65
C MET A 1 6.81 -5.72 -2.12
N VAL A 2 6.23 -6.68 -1.39
CA VAL A 2 4.95 -7.33 -1.77
C VAL A 2 3.84 -6.31 -2.04
N VAL A 3 3.78 -5.25 -1.22
CA VAL A 3 2.82 -4.15 -1.37
C VAL A 3 2.91 -3.42 -2.72
N ASN A 4 4.08 -3.41 -3.38
CA ASN A 4 4.23 -2.75 -4.68
C ASN A 4 3.45 -3.50 -5.76
N THR A 5 3.47 -4.83 -5.70
CA THR A 5 2.67 -5.69 -6.58
C THR A 5 1.19 -5.47 -6.32
N VAL A 6 0.76 -5.46 -5.05
CA VAL A 6 -0.64 -5.19 -4.67
C VAL A 6 -1.10 -3.83 -5.20
N LEU A 7 -0.34 -2.77 -4.98
CA LEU A 7 -0.63 -1.43 -5.48
C LEU A 7 -0.67 -1.37 -7.01
N SER A 8 0.26 -2.05 -7.69
CA SER A 8 0.28 -2.11 -9.15
C SER A 8 -0.95 -2.81 -9.72
N VAL A 9 -1.41 -3.89 -9.09
CA VAL A 9 -2.64 -4.60 -9.50
C VAL A 9 -3.87 -3.76 -9.19
N MET A 10 -3.94 -3.11 -8.03
CA MET A 10 -5.06 -2.21 -7.69
C MET A 10 -5.17 -1.00 -8.62
N ALA A 11 -4.05 -0.56 -9.21
CA ALA A 11 -3.99 0.54 -10.17
C ALA A 11 -4.27 0.11 -11.62
N TYR A 12 -4.60 -1.16 -11.85
CA TYR A 12 -4.94 -1.66 -13.18
C TYR A 12 -6.18 -0.95 -13.74
N ASP A 13 -6.17 -0.62 -15.04
CA ASP A 13 -7.27 0.09 -15.71
C ASP A 13 -8.45 -0.86 -15.96
N TYR A 14 -9.17 -1.17 -14.88
CA TYR A 14 -10.33 -2.05 -14.87
C TYR A 14 -11.43 -1.45 -13.99
N PRO A 15 -12.72 -1.70 -14.29
CA PRO A 15 -13.80 -1.17 -13.47
C PRO A 15 -13.63 -1.56 -11.99
N PRO A 16 -13.58 -0.60 -11.05
CA PRO A 16 -13.27 -0.90 -9.64
C PRO A 16 -14.21 -1.91 -8.99
N HIS A 17 -15.49 -1.90 -9.38
CA HIS A 17 -16.51 -2.85 -8.89
C HIS A 17 -16.34 -4.28 -9.43
N LYS A 18 -15.40 -4.50 -10.36
CA LYS A 18 -15.08 -5.82 -10.93
C LYS A 18 -13.66 -6.28 -10.60
N LEU A 19 -12.85 -5.43 -9.96
CA LEU A 19 -11.50 -5.77 -9.53
C LEU A 19 -11.52 -6.10 -8.05
N SER A 20 -10.98 -7.26 -7.69
CA SER A 20 -10.75 -7.64 -6.30
C SER A 20 -9.38 -8.29 -6.20
N VAL A 21 -8.61 -7.90 -5.19
CA VAL A 21 -7.25 -8.38 -4.97
C VAL A 21 -7.24 -9.18 -3.68
N TYR A 22 -6.78 -10.43 -3.78
CA TYR A 22 -6.63 -11.34 -2.65
C TYR A 22 -5.15 -11.59 -2.41
N LEU A 23 -4.71 -11.47 -1.15
CA LEU A 23 -3.37 -11.82 -0.73
C LEU A 23 -3.47 -12.88 0.37
N SER A 24 -2.74 -13.98 0.21
CA SER A 24 -2.61 -15.04 1.19
C SER A 24 -1.20 -14.99 1.76
N ASP A 25 -1.10 -15.05 3.09
CA ASP A 25 0.17 -15.09 3.83
C ASP A 25 0.14 -16.28 4.80
N ASP A 26 0.89 -17.33 4.45
CA ASP A 26 0.98 -18.57 5.24
C ASP A 26 1.61 -18.33 6.62
N GLY A 27 2.40 -17.27 6.76
CA GLY A 27 3.07 -16.91 8.01
C GLY A 27 2.16 -16.20 9.01
N ALA A 28 0.95 -15.81 8.61
CA ALA A 28 0.04 -14.96 9.39
C ALA A 28 0.80 -13.81 10.06
N SER A 29 1.63 -13.09 9.29
CA SER A 29 2.56 -12.11 9.83
C SER A 29 1.86 -10.77 10.07
N GLU A 30 1.90 -10.30 11.32
CA GLU A 30 1.41 -8.98 11.68
C GLU A 30 2.12 -7.86 10.88
N LEU A 31 3.40 -8.07 10.52
CA LEU A 31 4.15 -7.13 9.69
C LEU A 31 3.61 -7.08 8.26
N THR A 32 3.17 -8.22 7.70
CA THR A 32 2.51 -8.27 6.39
C THR A 32 1.20 -7.49 6.43
N PHE A 33 0.39 -7.70 7.47
CA PHE A 33 -0.84 -6.95 7.68
C PHE A 33 -0.61 -5.45 7.80
N TYR A 34 0.38 -5.05 8.61
CA TYR A 34 0.75 -3.64 8.75
C TYR A 34 1.22 -3.03 7.40
N ALA A 35 2.00 -3.77 6.61
CA ALA A 35 2.43 -3.32 5.30
C ALA A 35 1.24 -3.11 4.35
N LEU A 36 0.26 -4.02 4.34
CA LEU A 36 -0.98 -3.86 3.56
C LEU A 36 -1.82 -2.69 4.04
N LEU A 37 -1.86 -2.45 5.35
CA LEU A 37 -2.57 -1.33 5.91
C LEU A 37 -1.97 0.01 5.44
N GLU A 38 -0.65 0.15 5.54
CA GLU A 38 0.08 1.30 5.04
C GLU A 38 -0.12 1.50 3.52
N ALA A 39 -0.14 0.41 2.75
CA ALA A 39 -0.42 0.44 1.32
C ALA A 39 -1.87 0.86 1.01
N SER A 40 -2.84 0.43 1.81
CA SER A 40 -4.25 0.83 1.68
C SER A 40 -4.40 2.35 1.83
N GLU A 41 -3.80 2.95 2.85
CA GLU A 41 -3.81 4.41 3.01
C GLU A 41 -3.13 5.14 1.85
N PHE A 42 -1.98 4.65 1.39
CA PHE A 42 -1.29 5.22 0.23
C PHE A 42 -2.12 5.11 -1.07
N SER A 43 -2.81 3.98 -1.27
CA SER A 43 -3.61 3.71 -2.47
C SER A 43 -4.68 4.78 -2.71
N LYS A 44 -5.25 5.37 -1.65
CA LYS A 44 -6.26 6.45 -1.73
C LYS A 44 -5.73 7.68 -2.47
N LYS A 45 -4.40 7.86 -2.53
CA LYS A 45 -3.74 8.93 -3.30
C LYS A 45 -3.18 8.42 -4.63
N TRP A 46 -2.61 7.20 -4.63
CA TRP A 46 -1.98 6.64 -5.82
C TRP A 46 -2.97 6.26 -6.93
N LEU A 47 -4.08 5.58 -6.62
CA LEU A 47 -5.01 5.09 -7.63
C LEU A 47 -5.68 6.24 -8.41
N PRO A 48 -6.19 7.31 -7.76
CA PRO A 48 -6.72 8.46 -8.50
C PRO A 48 -5.67 9.17 -9.34
N PHE A 49 -4.42 9.26 -8.85
CA PHE A 49 -3.31 9.84 -9.60
C PHE A 49 -3.00 9.04 -10.86
N CYS A 50 -2.90 7.71 -10.74
CA CYS A 50 -2.74 6.77 -11.85
C CYS A 50 -3.81 6.97 -12.94
N ASN A 51 -5.07 7.11 -12.52
CA ASN A 51 -6.19 7.26 -13.44
C ASN A 51 -6.22 8.64 -14.10
N LYS A 52 -6.00 9.71 -13.33
CA LYS A 52 -6.00 11.10 -13.81
C LYS A 52 -4.92 11.33 -14.87
N PHE A 53 -3.71 10.82 -14.62
CA PHE A 53 -2.56 11.08 -15.48
C PHE A 53 -2.20 9.92 -16.41
N LYS A 54 -3.03 8.87 -16.45
CA LYS A 54 -2.83 7.67 -17.29
C LYS A 54 -1.41 7.10 -17.17
N ILE A 55 -0.95 6.99 -15.93
CA ILE A 55 0.41 6.56 -15.58
C ILE A 55 0.65 5.13 -16.07
N GLU A 56 1.73 4.93 -16.82
CA GLU A 56 2.23 3.61 -17.19
C GLU A 56 3.76 3.57 -17.07
N PRO A 57 4.36 2.52 -16.48
CA PRO A 57 3.69 1.37 -15.87
C PRO A 57 2.98 1.69 -14.54
N ARG A 58 1.95 0.90 -14.18
CA ARG A 58 1.21 1.03 -12.90
C ARG A 58 2.03 0.75 -11.64
N SER A 59 3.17 0.08 -11.80
CA SER A 59 4.14 -0.07 -10.73
C SER A 59 4.87 1.26 -10.54
N LEU A 60 4.70 1.86 -9.35
CA LEU A 60 5.34 3.12 -9.01
C LEU A 60 6.88 3.03 -9.04
N GLU A 61 7.47 1.91 -8.62
CA GLU A 61 8.93 1.71 -8.72
C GLU A 61 9.41 1.70 -10.16
N ALA A 62 8.72 0.96 -11.03
CA ALA A 62 9.07 0.92 -12.45
C ALA A 62 8.86 2.28 -13.12
N TYR A 63 7.78 3.00 -12.76
CA TYR A 63 7.53 4.34 -13.25
C TYR A 63 8.60 5.34 -12.79
N LEU A 64 9.05 5.25 -11.54
CA LEU A 64 10.14 6.06 -11.00
C LEU A 64 11.43 5.83 -11.79
N THR A 65 11.83 4.57 -11.98
CA THR A 65 13.04 4.23 -12.75
C THR A 65 12.99 4.72 -14.19
N ASN A 66 11.82 4.65 -14.84
CA ASN A 66 11.68 5.08 -16.23
C ASN A 66 11.66 6.62 -16.39
N ASN A 67 11.29 7.36 -15.34
CA ASN A 67 11.05 8.81 -15.40
C ASN A 67 12.01 9.61 -14.52
N GLU A 68 13.19 9.06 -14.18
CA GLU A 68 14.19 9.81 -13.40
C GLU A 68 14.68 11.09 -14.11
N ALA A 69 14.53 11.17 -15.44
CA ALA A 69 14.95 12.30 -16.27
C ALA A 69 13.81 13.24 -16.71
N SER A 70 12.54 12.84 -16.61
CA SER A 70 11.39 13.57 -17.13
C SER A 70 10.58 14.22 -16.01
N GLN A 71 10.74 15.53 -15.83
CA GLN A 71 9.85 16.29 -14.94
C GLN A 71 8.51 16.57 -15.62
N PRO A 72 7.37 16.21 -15.00
CA PRO A 72 6.07 16.53 -15.56
C PRO A 72 5.78 18.04 -15.48
N LEU A 73 4.99 18.58 -16.42
CA LEU A 73 4.60 20.00 -16.46
C LEU A 73 3.66 20.39 -15.29
N ASP A 74 3.96 21.53 -14.66
CA ASP A 74 3.26 22.29 -13.59
C ASP A 74 2.31 21.54 -12.62
N ASP A 75 1.01 21.38 -12.90
CA ASP A 75 0.06 20.72 -11.96
C ASP A 75 0.44 19.26 -11.70
N HIS A 76 0.98 18.59 -12.72
CA HIS A 76 1.45 17.23 -12.58
C HIS A 76 2.70 17.16 -11.69
N HIS A 77 3.57 18.18 -11.68
CA HIS A 77 4.79 18.19 -10.88
C HIS A 77 4.51 18.19 -9.37
N GLY A 78 3.59 19.05 -8.92
CA GLY A 78 3.24 19.18 -7.50
C GLY A 78 2.59 17.91 -6.96
N GLN A 79 1.63 17.36 -7.69
CA GLN A 79 0.95 16.11 -7.30
C GLN A 79 1.93 14.93 -7.31
N TRP A 80 2.78 14.84 -8.32
CA TRP A 80 3.81 13.80 -8.41
C TRP A 80 4.80 13.84 -7.25
N THR A 81 5.30 15.03 -6.90
CA THR A 81 6.22 15.20 -5.77
C THR A 81 5.59 14.76 -4.46
N SER A 82 4.31 15.08 -4.25
CA SER A 82 3.54 14.63 -3.10
C SER A 82 3.40 13.10 -3.07
N ILE A 83 3.06 12.47 -4.21
CA ILE A 83 2.97 11.01 -4.34
C ILE A 83 4.31 10.34 -4.02
N LYS A 84 5.42 10.84 -4.58
CA LYS A 84 6.77 10.30 -4.34
C LYS A 84 7.14 10.37 -2.85
N ARG A 85 6.85 11.50 -2.19
CA ARG A 85 7.06 11.65 -0.74
C ARG A 85 6.22 10.65 0.06
N LEU A 86 4.92 10.56 -0.21
CA LEU A 86 4.03 9.64 0.49
C LEU A 86 4.45 8.18 0.33
N TYR A 87 4.96 7.81 -0.85
CA TYR A 87 5.49 6.48 -1.12
C TYR A 87 6.75 6.18 -0.30
N GLU A 88 7.71 7.11 -0.24
CA GLU A 88 8.92 6.93 0.57
C GLU A 88 8.61 6.94 2.07
N ASP A 89 7.66 7.75 2.52
CA ASP A 89 7.19 7.75 3.91
C ASP A 89 6.58 6.39 4.28
N MET A 90 5.72 5.84 3.42
CA MET A 90 5.14 4.50 3.56
C MET A 90 6.24 3.42 3.65
N LYS A 91 7.18 3.42 2.70
CA LYS A 91 8.33 2.50 2.70
C LYS A 91 9.15 2.61 3.99
N THR A 92 9.39 3.83 4.45
CA THR A 92 10.17 4.10 5.66
C THR A 92 9.47 3.56 6.89
N ARG A 93 8.15 3.76 7.03
CA ARG A 93 7.36 3.20 8.13
C ARG A 93 7.38 1.66 8.14
N ILE A 94 7.15 1.04 6.98
CA ILE A 94 7.18 -0.44 6.86
C ILE A 94 8.58 -0.99 7.18
N LYS A 95 9.64 -0.40 6.61
CA LYS A 95 11.03 -0.81 6.89
C LYS A 95 11.39 -0.65 8.36
N SER A 96 10.94 0.43 8.99
CA SER A 96 11.18 0.68 10.42
C SER A 96 10.52 -0.39 11.27
N ALA A 97 9.24 -0.68 11.04
CA ALA A 97 8.53 -1.77 11.73
C ALA A 97 9.20 -3.14 11.52
N THR A 98 9.61 -3.43 10.29
CA THR A 98 10.31 -4.68 9.93
C THR A 98 11.65 -4.80 10.66
N LYS A 99 12.42 -3.71 10.73
CA LYS A 99 13.71 -3.68 11.43
C LYS A 99 13.57 -3.90 12.94
N VAL A 100 12.51 -3.35 13.55
CA VAL A 100 12.23 -3.56 14.97
C VAL A 100 11.61 -4.95 15.21
N GLY A 101 10.97 -5.53 14.19
CA GLY A 101 10.32 -6.84 14.26
C GLY A 101 8.98 -6.84 14.99
N LYS A 102 8.43 -5.66 15.30
CA LYS A 102 7.14 -5.52 16.00
C LYS A 102 6.44 -4.22 15.62
N ILE A 103 5.11 -4.22 15.74
CA ILE A 103 4.28 -3.02 15.63
C ILE A 103 4.16 -2.36 17.01
N SER A 104 4.18 -1.02 17.06
CA SER A 104 4.02 -0.31 18.34
C SER A 104 2.60 -0.47 18.88
N GLU A 105 2.47 -0.61 20.20
CA GLU A 105 1.16 -0.78 20.84
C GLU A 105 0.24 0.43 20.62
N MET A 106 0.81 1.63 20.54
CA MET A 106 0.07 2.84 20.18
C MET A 106 -0.58 2.69 18.80
N LEU A 107 0.18 2.25 17.79
CA LEU A 107 -0.32 2.10 16.43
C LEU A 107 -1.38 0.99 16.33
N ARG A 108 -1.20 -0.10 17.10
CA ARG A 108 -2.21 -1.15 17.23
C ARG A 108 -3.54 -0.63 17.78
N ARG A 109 -3.49 0.23 18.81
CA ARG A 109 -4.70 0.82 19.42
C ARG A 109 -5.39 1.84 18.51
N THR A 110 -4.63 2.56 17.69
CA THR A 110 -5.19 3.57 16.79
C THR A 110 -5.95 2.95 15.62
N HIS A 111 -5.53 1.78 15.14
CA HIS A 111 -6.09 1.23 13.91
C HIS A 111 -7.02 0.04 14.16
N LYS A 112 -8.32 0.23 13.84
CA LYS A 112 -9.38 -0.79 14.02
C LYS A 112 -9.02 -2.15 13.42
N GLY A 113 -8.29 -2.17 12.32
CA GLY A 113 -7.82 -3.40 11.68
C GLY A 113 -7.00 -4.32 12.60
N PHE A 114 -6.26 -3.79 13.58
CA PHE A 114 -5.55 -4.64 14.54
C PHE A 114 -6.48 -5.28 15.58
N LEU A 115 -7.62 -4.66 15.90
CA LEU A 115 -8.63 -5.29 16.76
C LEU A 115 -9.24 -6.53 16.07
N GLU A 116 -9.47 -6.43 14.76
CA GLU A 116 -9.95 -7.52 13.92
C GLU A 116 -8.88 -8.61 13.77
N TRP A 117 -7.63 -8.22 13.52
CA TRP A 117 -6.47 -9.11 13.51
C TRP A 117 -6.33 -9.92 14.82
N ASP A 118 -6.47 -9.26 15.96
CA ASP A 118 -6.37 -9.90 17.28
C ASP A 118 -7.53 -10.85 17.54
N SER A 119 -8.73 -10.55 17.05
CA SER A 119 -9.87 -11.46 17.14
C SER A 119 -9.63 -12.76 16.34
N VAL A 120 -9.14 -12.62 15.10
CA VAL A 120 -8.94 -13.75 14.19
C VAL A 120 -7.77 -14.61 14.64
N SER A 121 -6.62 -14.00 14.95
CA SER A 121 -5.43 -14.73 15.44
C SER A 121 -5.66 -15.51 16.73
N ARG A 122 -6.60 -15.07 17.59
CA ARG A 122 -6.95 -15.76 18.85
C ARG A 122 -7.87 -16.96 18.68
N HIS A 123 -8.58 -17.07 17.55
CA HIS A 123 -9.58 -18.12 17.39
C HIS A 123 -9.12 -19.25 16.48
N TYR A 124 -8.57 -18.99 15.29
CA TYR A 124 -7.90 -19.96 14.41
C TYR A 124 -7.21 -19.17 13.27
N HIS A 125 -6.27 -19.76 12.51
CA HIS A 125 -5.68 -19.17 11.28
C HIS A 125 -6.72 -18.98 10.15
N LEU A 126 -7.76 -18.16 10.37
CA LEU A 126 -8.82 -17.89 9.42
C LEU A 126 -8.47 -16.66 8.56
N PRO A 127 -8.93 -16.59 7.29
CA PRO A 127 -8.69 -15.44 6.42
C PRO A 127 -9.32 -14.15 6.98
N ILE A 128 -8.60 -13.03 6.86
CA ILE A 128 -9.12 -11.71 7.23
C ILE A 128 -9.70 -11.04 5.97
N HIS A 129 -10.98 -10.71 6.01
CA HIS A 129 -11.66 -9.93 4.98
C HIS A 129 -11.86 -8.50 5.48
N THR A 130 -11.17 -7.53 4.88
CA THR A 130 -11.43 -6.10 5.10
C THR A 130 -12.33 -5.60 3.97
N TYR A 131 -13.54 -5.13 4.31
CA TYR A 131 -14.48 -4.47 3.39
C TYR A 131 -14.16 -2.98 3.24
#